data_AF-A0A358V0P0-F1
#
_entry.id   AF-A0A358V0P0-F1
#
_cell.length_a   1.000
_cell.length_b   1.000
_cell.length_c   1.000
_cell.angle_alpha   90.00
_cell.angle_beta   90.00
_cell.angle_gamma   90.00
#
_symmetry.space_group_name_H-M   'P 1'
#
loop_
_entity.id
_entity.type
_entity.pdbx_description
1 polymer ?
#
loop_
_entity_poly.entity_id
_entity_poly.type
_entity_poly.pdbx_seq_one_letter_code
_entity_poly.pdbx_strand_id
1 'polypeptide(L)'
;MFAAIKRKKLIPTNPMLGLSPMFYQEHFISKSVSYKPGDMLVIFSDGLLESKDSEGATFGYDNLENIISSHNKEELHALKETIETAFKCHCPNNFPEDDVTLVIAKLK
;
A
#
# COMPACT_ATOMS: atom_id res chain seq x y z
N MET A 1 -10.61 2.72 -23.38
CA MET A 1 -9.16 2.44 -23.29
C MET A 1 -8.59 3.31 -22.18
N PHE A 2 -8.39 2.76 -20.98
CA PHE A 2 -7.83 3.51 -19.85
C PHE A 2 -6.33 3.69 -20.08
N ALA A 3 -5.81 4.90 -19.92
CA ALA A 3 -4.38 5.16 -20.02
C ALA A 3 -3.63 4.34 -18.97
N ALA A 4 -2.54 3.68 -19.37
CA ALA A 4 -1.69 2.93 -18.44
C ALA A 4 -1.17 3.88 -17.35
N ILE A 5 -1.44 3.55 -16.10
CA ILE A 5 -1.00 4.35 -14.97
C ILE A 5 0.50 4.12 -14.78
N LYS A 6 1.24 5.22 -14.73
CA LYS A 6 2.66 5.16 -14.41
C LYS A 6 2.81 5.04 -12.90
N ARG A 7 3.26 3.88 -12.43
CA ARG A 7 3.48 3.59 -11.01
C ARG A 7 4.97 3.57 -10.71
N LYS A 8 5.35 4.05 -9.52
CA LYS A 8 6.73 3.99 -9.04
C LYS A 8 6.73 3.50 -7.59
N LYS A 9 7.20 2.28 -7.39
CA LYS A 9 7.43 1.74 -6.04
C LYS A 9 8.69 2.37 -5.44
N LEU A 10 8.59 2.85 -4.21
CA LEU A 10 9.74 3.30 -3.43
C LEU A 10 10.27 2.09 -2.64
N ILE A 11 11.47 1.64 -3.00
CA ILE A 11 12.08 0.44 -2.41
C ILE A 11 12.74 0.83 -1.07
N PRO A 12 12.45 0.11 0.04
CA PRO A 12 13.14 0.29 1.31
C PRO A 12 14.65 0.23 1.15
N THR A 13 15.37 1.04 1.93
CA THR A 13 16.82 1.19 1.82
C THR A 13 17.59 0.40 2.87
N ASN A 14 16.91 -0.26 3.82
CA ASN A 14 17.53 -0.88 4.99
C ASN A 14 16.60 -1.89 5.71
N PRO A 15 17.12 -2.74 6.63
CA PRO A 15 16.31 -3.65 7.43
C PRO A 15 15.47 -2.94 8.50
N MET A 16 14.60 -3.69 9.19
CA MET A 16 13.74 -3.17 10.25
C MET A 16 14.56 -2.50 11.37
N LEU A 17 13.99 -1.44 11.94
CA LEU A 17 14.57 -0.74 13.09
C LEU A 17 14.63 -1.68 14.32
N GLY A 18 15.74 -1.65 15.05
CA GLY A 18 15.86 -2.32 16.35
C GLY A 18 16.26 -3.80 16.33
N LEU A 19 16.56 -4.39 15.17
CA LEU A 19 16.86 -5.84 15.07
C LEU A 19 18.17 -6.29 15.73
N SER A 20 19.28 -5.55 15.55
CA SER A 20 20.57 -5.90 16.16
C SER A 20 21.57 -4.75 16.03
N PRO A 21 22.51 -4.59 16.98
CA PRO A 21 23.65 -3.71 16.83
C PRO A 21 24.54 -3.99 15.61
N MET A 22 24.52 -5.22 15.08
CA MET A 22 25.21 -5.53 13.82
C MET A 22 24.67 -4.72 12.64
N PHE A 23 23.39 -4.33 12.66
CA PHE A 23 22.75 -3.57 11.57
C PHE A 23 22.82 -2.05 11.78
N TYR A 24 23.41 -1.56 12.89
CA TYR A 24 23.55 -0.11 13.12
C TYR A 24 24.53 0.59 12.18
N GLN A 25 25.37 -0.18 11.48
CA GLN A 25 26.24 0.35 10.42
C GLN A 25 25.52 0.46 9.08
N GLU A 26 24.35 -0.16 8.92
CA GLU A 26 23.57 0.04 7.71
C GLU A 26 22.88 1.40 7.79
N HIS A 27 23.26 2.32 6.91
CA HIS A 27 22.73 3.68 6.91
C HIS A 27 21.35 3.71 6.23
N PHE A 28 20.34 4.24 6.92
CA PHE A 28 19.08 4.61 6.27
C PHE A 28 19.35 5.67 5.21
N ILE A 29 19.17 5.32 3.95
CA ILE A 29 19.37 6.25 2.83
C ILE A 29 18.05 6.97 2.56
N SER A 30 18.09 8.31 2.54
CA SER A 30 16.98 9.11 2.05
C SER A 30 16.93 9.10 0.53
N LYS A 31 15.72 8.96 -0.03
CA LYS A 31 15.46 9.12 -1.46
C LYS A 31 14.41 10.17 -1.67
N SER A 32 14.62 11.01 -2.68
CA SER A 32 13.65 11.99 -3.13
C SER A 32 13.10 11.58 -4.49
N VAL A 33 11.81 11.84 -4.71
CA VAL A 33 11.14 11.61 -5.98
C VAL A 33 10.32 12.84 -6.32
N SER A 34 10.51 13.36 -7.52
CA SER A 34 9.65 14.42 -8.06
C SER A 34 8.28 13.86 -8.39
N TYR A 35 7.25 14.64 -8.11
CA TYR A 35 5.86 14.35 -8.43
C TYR A 35 5.24 15.53 -9.17
N LYS A 36 4.08 15.30 -9.79
CA LYS A 36 3.25 16.33 -10.41
C LYS A 36 1.98 16.58 -9.60
N PRO A 37 1.40 17.79 -9.68
CA PRO A 37 0.08 18.03 -9.10
C PRO A 37 -0.93 16.99 -9.61
N GLY A 38 -1.65 16.37 -8.67
CA GLY A 38 -2.60 15.30 -8.96
C GLY A 38 -2.02 13.87 -8.91
N ASP A 39 -0.72 13.70 -8.73
CA ASP A 39 -0.13 12.40 -8.40
C ASP A 39 -0.65 11.91 -7.04
N MET A 40 -0.63 10.59 -6.85
CA MET A 40 -1.13 9.94 -5.64
C MET A 40 0.00 9.24 -4.90
N LEU A 41 0.12 9.51 -3.60
CA LEU A 41 0.98 8.78 -2.68
C LEU A 41 0.14 7.80 -1.87
N VAL A 42 0.56 6.54 -1.86
CA VAL A 42 -0.08 5.46 -1.08
C VAL A 42 0.98 4.85 -0.17
N ILE A 43 0.70 4.80 1.12
CA ILE A 43 1.55 4.21 2.16
C ILE A 43 0.68 3.20 2.92
N PHE A 44 1.22 2.01 3.19
CA PHE A 44 0.50 0.96 3.91
C PHE A 44 1.45 0.10 4.75
N SER A 45 0.91 -0.57 5.77
CA SER A 45 1.59 -1.67 6.46
C SER A 45 1.43 -2.99 5.69
N ASP A 46 2.34 -3.94 5.94
CA ASP A 46 2.29 -5.32 5.46
C ASP A 46 1.00 -6.04 5.87
N GLY A 47 0.44 -5.75 7.05
CA GLY A 47 -0.86 -6.28 7.47
C GLY A 47 -1.98 -6.12 6.42
N LEU A 48 -1.97 -5.07 5.58
CA LEU A 48 -2.92 -4.91 4.48
C LEU A 48 -2.73 -5.98 3.39
N LEU A 49 -1.49 -6.29 3.03
CA LEU A 49 -1.16 -7.17 1.91
C LEU A 49 -1.15 -8.63 2.32
N GLU A 50 -0.66 -8.92 3.53
CA GLU A 50 -0.46 -10.28 4.04
C GLU A 50 -1.73 -10.89 4.64
N SER A 51 -2.78 -10.08 4.87
CA SER A 51 -4.09 -10.58 5.29
C SER A 51 -4.64 -11.60 4.30
N LYS A 52 -5.09 -12.74 4.83
CA LYS A 52 -5.50 -13.91 4.06
C LYS A 52 -7.01 -14.09 4.04
N ASP A 53 -7.51 -14.65 2.94
CA ASP A 53 -8.86 -15.18 2.88
C ASP A 53 -8.97 -16.54 3.60
N SER A 54 -10.15 -17.16 3.53
CA SER A 54 -10.41 -18.49 4.12
C SER A 54 -9.60 -19.63 3.50
N GLU A 55 -9.06 -19.44 2.30
CA GLU A 55 -8.22 -20.43 1.61
C GLU A 55 -6.72 -20.20 1.87
N GLY A 56 -6.39 -19.15 2.62
CA GLY A 56 -5.02 -18.77 2.95
C GLY A 56 -4.35 -17.88 1.91
N ALA A 57 -5.08 -17.40 0.90
CA ALA A 57 -4.53 -16.53 -0.14
C ALA A 57 -4.48 -15.07 0.36
N THR A 58 -3.32 -14.44 0.20
CA THR A 58 -3.07 -13.06 0.62
C THR A 58 -3.83 -12.06 -0.24
N PHE A 59 -4.29 -10.94 0.33
CA PHE A 59 -4.87 -9.82 -0.42
C PHE A 59 -3.89 -9.32 -1.51
N GLY A 60 -2.61 -9.19 -1.16
CA GLY A 60 -1.52 -9.02 -2.13
C GLY A 60 -1.48 -7.68 -2.86
N TYR A 61 -0.35 -7.45 -3.54
CA TYR A 61 -0.09 -6.21 -4.28
C TYR A 61 -1.04 -6.04 -5.47
N ASP A 62 -1.34 -7.12 -6.19
CA ASP A 62 -2.11 -7.06 -7.44
C ASP A 62 -3.53 -6.54 -7.20
N ASN A 63 -4.20 -6.97 -6.12
CA ASN A 63 -5.54 -6.48 -5.79
C ASN A 63 -5.52 -4.97 -5.48
N LEU A 64 -4.60 -4.53 -4.60
CA LEU A 64 -4.46 -3.12 -4.26
C LEU A 64 -4.15 -2.27 -5.51
N GLU A 65 -3.21 -2.73 -6.34
CA GLU A 65 -2.81 -2.06 -7.57
C GLU A 65 -3.94 -1.97 -8.60
N ASN A 66 -4.74 -3.03 -8.76
CA ASN A 66 -5.87 -3.08 -9.68
C ASN A 66 -6.99 -2.13 -9.24
N ILE A 67 -7.27 -2.05 -7.92
CA ILE A 67 -8.27 -1.13 -7.36
C ILE A 67 -7.81 0.31 -7.58
N ILE A 68 -6.59 0.66 -7.15
CA ILE A 68 -6.04 2.01 -7.37
C ILE A 68 -6.09 2.35 -8.86
N SER A 69 -5.77 1.39 -9.73
CA SER A 69 -5.73 1.66 -11.15
C SER A 69 -7.10 1.89 -11.76
N SER A 70 -8.12 1.17 -11.30
CA SER A 70 -9.48 1.30 -11.80
C SER A 70 -10.18 2.56 -11.25
N HIS A 71 -9.79 3.02 -10.06
CA HIS A 71 -10.46 4.10 -9.32
C HIS A 71 -9.60 5.37 -9.17
N ASN A 72 -8.51 5.53 -9.93
CA ASN A 72 -7.54 6.64 -9.78
C ASN A 72 -8.12 8.06 -10.02
N LYS A 73 -9.29 8.15 -10.67
CA LYS A 73 -9.97 9.42 -10.98
C LYS A 73 -11.01 9.81 -9.95
N GLU A 74 -11.31 8.92 -9.01
CA GLU A 74 -12.29 9.18 -7.97
C GLU A 74 -11.70 10.07 -6.87
N GLU A 75 -12.59 10.67 -6.09
CA GLU A 75 -12.20 11.36 -4.87
C GLU A 75 -11.56 10.38 -3.88
N LEU A 76 -10.57 10.85 -3.12
CA LEU A 76 -9.78 9.99 -2.24
C LEU A 76 -10.63 9.19 -1.25
N HIS A 77 -11.75 9.76 -0.80
CA HIS A 77 -12.67 9.10 0.12
C HIS A 77 -13.35 7.88 -0.52
N ALA A 78 -13.82 8.01 -1.77
CA ALA A 78 -14.42 6.92 -2.52
C ALA A 78 -13.41 5.81 -2.86
N LEU A 79 -12.17 6.19 -3.22
CA LEU A 79 -11.10 5.22 -3.42
C LEU A 79 -10.79 4.45 -2.12
N LYS A 80 -10.71 5.16 -0.98
CA LYS A 80 -10.48 4.55 0.33
C LYS A 80 -11.59 3.57 0.68
N GLU A 81 -12.85 3.95 0.51
CA GLU A 81 -14.00 3.07 0.74
C GLU A 81 -13.96 1.84 -0.16
N THR A 82 -13.63 2.01 -1.44
CA THR A 82 -13.51 0.90 -2.38
C THR A 82 -12.44 -0.10 -1.94
N ILE A 83 -11.27 0.37 -1.51
CA ILE A 83 -10.20 -0.49 -0.97
C ILE A 83 -10.65 -1.19 0.30
N GLU A 84 -11.30 -0.47 1.23
CA GLU A 84 -11.80 -1.04 2.48
C GLU A 84 -12.87 -2.11 2.25
N THR A 85 -13.82 -1.88 1.35
CA THR A 85 -14.84 -2.86 0.99
C THR A 85 -14.21 -4.10 0.36
N ALA A 86 -13.30 -3.93 -0.61
CA ALA A 86 -12.61 -5.05 -1.23
C ALA A 86 -11.81 -5.87 -0.19
N PHE A 87 -11.11 -5.19 0.72
CA PHE A 87 -10.37 -5.82 1.80
C PHE A 87 -11.27 -6.61 2.75
N LYS A 88 -12.39 -6.04 3.19
CA LYS A 88 -13.39 -6.72 4.03
C LYS A 88 -14.03 -7.93 3.34
N CYS A 89 -14.27 -7.83 2.03
CA CYS A 89 -14.78 -8.95 1.23
C CYS A 89 -13.75 -10.07 1.09
N HIS A 90 -12.45 -9.73 0.99
CA HIS A 90 -11.36 -10.70 0.94
C HIS A 90 -11.16 -11.40 2.29
N CYS A 91 -11.26 -10.66 3.39
CA CYS A 91 -11.05 -11.14 4.76
C CYS A 91 -12.32 -11.01 5.63
N PRO A 92 -13.39 -11.79 5.37
CA PRO A 92 -14.71 -11.58 5.99
C PRO A 92 -14.78 -11.91 7.49
N ASN A 93 -13.81 -12.64 8.04
CA ASN A 93 -13.78 -13.05 9.46
C ASN A 93 -13.26 -11.96 10.42
N ASN A 94 -13.18 -10.71 9.95
CA ASN A 94 -13.06 -9.47 10.73
C ASN A 94 -11.81 -9.24 11.59
N PHE A 95 -10.86 -10.16 11.63
CA PHE A 95 -9.58 -9.91 12.28
C PHE A 95 -8.42 -10.19 11.32
N PRO A 96 -7.82 -9.15 10.73
CA PRO A 96 -6.50 -9.32 10.13
C PRO A 96 -5.55 -9.90 11.18
N GLU A 97 -4.62 -10.76 10.73
CA GLU A 97 -3.62 -11.39 11.61
C GLU A 97 -2.66 -10.35 12.22
N ASP A 98 -2.58 -9.15 11.63
CA ASP A 98 -1.70 -8.05 11.99
C ASP A 98 -2.40 -6.68 11.83
N ASP A 99 -1.80 -5.61 12.36
CA ASP A 99 -2.31 -4.25 12.27
C ASP A 99 -2.33 -3.72 10.83
N VAL A 100 -3.49 -3.22 10.40
CA VAL A 100 -3.69 -2.69 9.04
C VAL A 100 -3.70 -1.17 9.05
N THR A 101 -2.77 -0.56 8.32
CA THR A 101 -2.71 0.88 8.10
C THR A 101 -2.71 1.19 6.61
N LEU A 102 -3.51 2.17 6.19
CA LEU A 102 -3.53 2.72 4.83
C LEU A 102 -3.62 4.24 4.88
N VAL A 103 -2.71 4.91 4.19
CA VAL A 103 -2.68 6.36 4.01
C VAL A 103 -2.66 6.66 2.51
N ILE A 104 -3.59 7.50 2.07
CA ILE A 104 -3.70 7.96 0.68
C ILE A 104 -3.67 9.48 0.66
N ALA A 105 -2.81 10.06 -0.17
CA ALA A 105 -2.71 11.50 -0.33
C ALA A 105 -2.65 11.90 -1.81
N LYS A 106 -3.35 12.98 -2.16
CA LYS A 106 -3.23 13.66 -3.45
C LYS A 106 -2.17 14.74 -3.31
N LEU A 107 -1.12 14.65 -4.12
CA LEU A 107 -0.02 15.60 -4.08
C LEU A 107 -0.41 16.88 -4.85
N LYS A 108 -0.15 18.04 -4.25
CA LYS A 108 -0.45 19.37 -4.81
C LYS A 108 0.78 19.98 -5.42
#